data_AF-A0A948G2S8-F1
#
_entry.id   AF-A0A948G2S8-F1
#
_cell.length_a   1.000
_cell.length_b   1.000
_cell.length_c   1.000
_cell.angle_alpha   90.00
_cell.angle_beta   90.00
_cell.angle_gamma   90.00
#
_symmetry.space_group_name_H-M   'P 1'
#
loop_
_entity.id
_entity.type
_entity.pdbx_description
1 polymer ?
#
loop_
_entity_poly.entity_id
_entity_poly.type
_entity_poly.pdbx_seq_one_letter_code
_entity_poly.pdbx_strand_id
1 'polypeptide(L)'
;EFSLMQNIVSTLRHARQTYKLPAGDILDVSSSDTIIKKQSKVIEKLALVNINNNSTDNQLALSSGSIKLQIQLTAQQVNQLISPANQSKMKNVFMTKQVYVNKLRSEITQLEENPNVPLEVIGQKHERLRQAEEELSETKTALDNIHHLSHHVQKS
;
A
#
# COMPACT_ATOMS: atom_id res chain seq x y z
N GLU A 1 -18.16 -3.68 -11.31
CA GLU A 1 -17.45 -2.43 -11.71
C GLU A 1 -17.39 -1.40 -10.58
N PHE A 2 -18.52 -1.06 -9.93
CA PHE A 2 -18.54 -0.09 -8.82
C PHE A 2 -17.59 -0.43 -7.65
N SER A 3 -17.59 -1.68 -7.16
CA SER A 3 -16.68 -2.12 -6.08
C SER A 3 -15.19 -2.02 -6.46
N LEU A 4 -14.86 -2.24 -7.73
CA LEU A 4 -13.49 -2.12 -8.22
C LEU A 4 -13.01 -0.66 -8.21
N MET A 5 -13.89 0.27 -8.59
CA MET A 5 -13.63 1.70 -8.50
C MET A 5 -13.43 2.17 -7.05
N GLN A 6 -14.25 1.69 -6.12
CA GLN A 6 -14.07 1.97 -4.69
C GLN A 6 -12.72 1.45 -4.18
N ASN A 7 -12.32 0.25 -4.60
CA ASN A 7 -11.03 -0.33 -4.25
C ASN A 7 -9.88 0.52 -4.80
N ILE A 8 -9.93 0.95 -6.06
CA ILE A 8 -8.89 1.83 -6.65
C ILE A 8 -8.77 3.15 -5.88
N VAL A 9 -9.90 3.81 -5.61
CA VAL A 9 -9.92 5.08 -4.87
C VAL A 9 -9.36 4.88 -3.45
N SER A 10 -9.73 3.79 -2.78
CA SER A 10 -9.21 3.43 -1.47
C SER A 10 -7.69 3.20 -1.52
N THR A 11 -7.20 2.40 -2.48
CA THR A 11 -5.77 2.13 -2.68
C THR A 11 -4.98 3.41 -2.91
N LEU A 12 -5.47 4.33 -3.74
CA LEU A 12 -4.79 5.61 -4.02
C LEU A 12 -4.75 6.53 -2.78
N ARG A 13 -5.86 6.63 -2.05
CA ARG A 13 -5.91 7.41 -0.81
C ARG A 13 -5.03 6.82 0.27
N HIS A 14 -5.01 5.49 0.40
CA HIS A 14 -4.17 4.79 1.35
C HIS A 14 -2.69 4.99 1.00
N ALA A 15 -2.30 4.82 -0.26
CA ALA A 15 -0.94 5.12 -0.71
C ALA A 15 -0.52 6.55 -0.37
N ARG A 16 -1.37 7.55 -0.62
CA ARG A 16 -1.11 8.94 -0.24
C ARG A 16 -0.78 9.08 1.25
N GLN A 17 -1.51 8.40 2.13
CA GLN A 17 -1.25 8.40 3.57
C GLN A 17 0.06 7.68 3.93
N THR A 18 0.27 6.49 3.38
CA THR A 18 1.46 5.65 3.63
C THR A 18 2.76 6.35 3.23
N TYR A 19 2.76 7.02 2.09
CA TYR A 19 3.90 7.78 1.59
C TYR A 19 3.92 9.24 2.05
N LYS A 20 2.95 9.67 2.88
CA LYS A 20 2.80 11.04 3.37
C LYS A 20 2.82 12.09 2.24
N LEU A 21 2.21 11.76 1.11
CA LEU A 21 2.08 12.67 -0.01
C LEU A 21 1.07 13.78 0.34
N PRO A 22 1.22 15.00 -0.20
CA PRO A 22 0.38 16.15 0.17
C PRO A 22 -1.11 15.84 -0.01
N ALA A 23 -1.96 16.16 0.97
CA ALA A 23 -3.37 15.80 0.96
C ALA A 23 -4.22 16.59 -0.06
N GLY A 24 -3.77 17.80 -0.43
CA GLY A 24 -4.49 18.70 -1.35
C GLY A 24 -4.04 18.63 -2.80
N ASP A 25 -2.89 18.00 -3.09
CA ASP A 25 -2.32 18.02 -4.44
C ASP A 25 -2.98 16.98 -5.34
N ILE A 26 -3.16 17.31 -6.62
CA ILE A 26 -3.55 16.34 -7.62
C ILE A 26 -2.31 15.53 -7.97
N LEU A 27 -2.32 14.21 -7.69
CA LEU A 27 -1.21 13.33 -8.02
C LEU A 27 -1.37 12.79 -9.44
N ASP A 28 -0.29 12.79 -10.23
CA ASP A 28 -0.27 12.12 -11.52
C ASP A 28 -0.16 10.61 -11.33
N VAL A 29 -1.11 9.87 -11.91
CA VAL A 29 -1.19 8.42 -11.84
C VAL A 29 -1.24 7.84 -13.23
N SER A 30 -0.38 6.88 -13.53
CA SER A 30 -0.45 6.13 -14.77
C SER A 30 -1.05 4.74 -14.58
N SER A 31 -1.86 4.34 -15.56
CA SER A 31 -2.37 2.98 -15.67
C SER A 31 -2.67 2.63 -17.13
N SER A 32 -2.27 1.43 -17.54
CA SER A 32 -2.63 0.88 -18.84
C SER A 32 -4.01 0.20 -18.84
N ASP A 33 -4.64 0.06 -17.68
CA ASP A 33 -5.88 -0.71 -17.53
C ASP A 33 -7.09 -0.01 -18.19
N THR A 34 -7.79 -0.76 -19.04
CA THR A 34 -8.97 -0.26 -19.78
C THR A 34 -10.12 0.14 -18.86
N ILE A 35 -10.26 -0.50 -17.70
CA ILE A 35 -11.33 -0.19 -16.74
C ILE A 35 -11.08 1.19 -16.13
N ILE A 36 -9.83 1.50 -15.80
CA ILE A 36 -9.43 2.81 -15.28
C ILE A 36 -9.70 3.89 -16.31
N LYS A 37 -9.35 3.65 -17.59
CA LYS A 37 -9.60 4.61 -18.66
C LYS A 37 -11.08 4.94 -18.83
N LYS A 38 -11.96 3.94 -18.72
CA LYS A 38 -13.43 4.15 -18.82
C LYS A 38 -13.99 4.98 -17.65
N GLN A 39 -13.41 4.86 -16.46
CA GLN A 39 -13.92 5.47 -15.23
C GLN A 39 -13.03 6.62 -14.71
N SER A 40 -12.11 7.13 -15.55
CA SER A 40 -11.00 7.98 -15.09
C SER A 40 -11.51 9.23 -14.37
N LYS A 41 -12.49 9.95 -14.94
CA LYS A 41 -13.07 11.17 -14.37
C LYS A 41 -13.60 10.99 -12.94
N VAL A 42 -14.21 9.84 -12.65
CA VAL A 42 -14.76 9.56 -11.32
C VAL A 42 -13.63 9.24 -10.34
N ILE A 43 -12.67 8.43 -10.77
CA ILE A 43 -11.49 8.08 -9.96
C ILE A 43 -10.65 9.33 -9.67
N GLU A 44 -10.38 10.15 -10.68
CA GLU A 44 -9.65 11.43 -10.58
C GLU A 44 -10.26 12.33 -9.52
N LYS A 45 -11.58 12.55 -9.58
CA LYS A 45 -12.28 13.42 -8.63
C LYS A 45 -12.31 12.85 -7.21
N LEU A 46 -12.53 11.54 -7.06
CA LEU A 46 -12.63 10.92 -5.73
C LEU A 46 -11.26 10.72 -5.07
N ALA A 47 -10.23 10.39 -5.83
CA ALA A 47 -8.88 10.14 -5.30
C ALA A 47 -7.95 11.37 -5.34
N LEU A 48 -8.41 12.49 -5.91
CA LEU A 48 -7.62 13.69 -6.18
C LEU A 48 -6.37 13.36 -7.01
N VAL A 49 -6.58 12.70 -8.14
CA VAL A 49 -5.50 12.29 -9.04
C VAL A 49 -5.78 12.76 -10.46
N ASN A 50 -4.75 12.81 -11.29
CA ASN A 50 -4.85 12.96 -12.73
C ASN A 50 -4.39 11.64 -13.38
N ILE A 51 -5.28 10.97 -14.11
CA ILE A 51 -4.94 9.71 -14.75
C ILE A 51 -4.39 9.98 -16.14
N ASN A 52 -3.16 9.54 -16.38
CA ASN A 52 -2.50 9.68 -17.67
C ASN A 52 -1.84 8.35 -18.11
N ASN A 53 -1.19 8.34 -19.28
CA ASN A 53 -0.45 7.18 -19.79
C ASN A 53 1.07 7.39 -19.73
N ASN A 54 1.53 8.44 -19.04
CA ASN A 54 2.94 8.78 -19.01
C ASN A 54 3.65 7.92 -17.95
N SER A 55 4.85 7.45 -18.27
CA SER A 55 5.69 6.73 -17.33
C SER A 55 6.97 7.51 -17.11
N THR A 56 7.25 7.90 -15.87
CA THR A 56 8.52 8.47 -15.40
C THR A 56 9.38 7.44 -14.67
N ASP A 57 10.66 7.69 -14.41
CA ASP A 57 11.48 6.76 -13.60
C ASP A 57 11.17 6.87 -12.09
N ASN A 58 10.60 8.00 -11.67
CA ASN A 58 10.26 8.29 -10.28
C ASN A 58 8.80 7.91 -9.98
N GLN A 59 8.55 6.62 -9.73
CA GLN A 59 7.21 6.12 -9.51
C GLN A 59 7.07 5.21 -8.30
N LEU A 60 5.87 5.20 -7.70
CA LEU A 60 5.44 4.21 -6.73
C LEU A 60 4.51 3.22 -7.40
N ALA A 61 4.89 1.94 -7.40
CA ALA A 61 4.02 0.88 -7.91
C ALA A 61 2.96 0.51 -6.87
N LEU A 62 1.70 0.52 -7.29
CA LEU A 62 0.55 0.14 -6.47
C LEU A 62 -0.26 -0.95 -7.18
N SER A 63 -0.84 -1.83 -6.38
CA SER A 63 -1.71 -2.90 -6.87
C SER A 63 -3.07 -2.81 -6.17
N SER A 64 -4.15 -2.87 -6.94
CA SER A 64 -5.52 -2.98 -6.43
C SER A 64 -6.16 -4.21 -7.08
N GLY A 65 -6.07 -5.36 -6.43
CA GLY A 65 -6.38 -6.65 -7.06
C GLY A 65 -5.47 -6.92 -8.26
N SER A 66 -6.05 -7.14 -9.45
CA SER A 66 -5.31 -7.33 -10.70
C SER A 66 -4.86 -6.03 -11.36
N ILE A 67 -5.29 -4.88 -10.85
CA ILE A 67 -5.02 -3.57 -11.44
C ILE A 67 -3.69 -3.03 -10.95
N LYS A 68 -2.85 -2.62 -11.89
CA LYS A 68 -1.59 -1.91 -11.61
C LYS A 68 -1.78 -0.41 -11.81
N LEU A 69 -1.30 0.34 -10.82
CA LEU A 69 -1.31 1.79 -10.75
C LEU A 69 0.11 2.26 -10.47
N GLN A 70 0.51 3.39 -11.03
CA GLN A 70 1.81 3.98 -10.75
C GLN A 70 1.63 5.44 -10.40
N ILE A 71 1.99 5.84 -9.19
CA ILE A 71 1.99 7.26 -8.79
C ILE A 71 3.32 7.87 -9.21
N GLN A 72 3.27 8.93 -10.03
CA GLN A 72 4.44 9.71 -10.39
C GLN A 72 4.83 10.64 -9.25
N LEU A 73 6.13 10.70 -8.96
CA LEU A 73 6.69 11.51 -7.89
C LEU A 73 7.57 12.63 -8.45
N THR A 74 7.53 13.78 -7.77
CA THR A 74 8.51 14.85 -7.99
C THR A 74 9.86 14.46 -7.36
N ALA A 75 10.95 15.07 -7.83
CA ALA A 75 12.28 14.85 -7.25
C ALA A 75 12.32 15.14 -5.74
N GLN A 76 11.59 16.17 -5.29
CA GLN A 76 11.47 16.51 -3.86
C GLN A 76 10.79 15.39 -3.06
N GLN A 77 9.70 14.82 -3.58
CA GLN A 77 8.99 13.71 -2.94
C GLN A 77 9.86 12.44 -2.89
N VAL A 78 10.58 12.14 -3.97
CA VAL A 78 11.54 11.02 -4.00
C VAL A 78 12.61 11.20 -2.93
N ASN A 79 13.26 12.36 -2.86
CA ASN A 79 14.32 12.64 -1.89
C ASN A 79 13.83 12.52 -0.44
N GLN A 80 12.60 12.95 -0.15
CA GLN A 80 12.00 12.77 1.17
C GLN A 80 11.77 11.28 1.48
N LEU A 81 11.25 10.53 0.52
CA LEU A 81 10.93 9.11 0.68
C LEU A 81 12.18 8.23 0.86
N ILE A 82 13.23 8.49 0.09
CA ILE A 82 14.50 7.73 0.15
C ILE A 82 15.44 8.22 1.25
N SER A 83 15.08 9.25 2.02
CA SER A 83 15.92 9.74 3.11
C SER A 83 16.25 8.62 4.11
N PRO A 84 17.48 8.53 4.65
CA PRO A 84 17.86 7.45 5.58
C PRO A 84 16.93 7.35 6.80
N ALA A 85 16.45 8.50 7.30
CA ALA A 85 15.50 8.55 8.41
C ALA A 85 14.16 7.91 8.04
N ASN A 86 13.62 8.18 6.84
CA ASN A 86 12.36 7.58 6.40
C ASN A 86 12.51 6.09 6.09
N GLN A 87 13.62 5.69 5.46
CA GLN A 87 13.94 4.27 5.23
C GLN A 87 14.02 3.49 6.55
N SER A 88 14.76 4.01 7.54
CA SER A 88 14.88 3.40 8.87
C SER A 88 13.52 3.31 9.56
N LYS A 89 12.72 4.39 9.51
CA LYS A 89 11.37 4.40 10.06
C LYS A 89 10.49 3.32 9.44
N MET A 90 10.47 3.20 8.11
CA MET A 90 9.62 2.23 7.43
C MET A 90 10.07 0.78 7.72
N LYS A 91 11.38 0.53 7.82
CA LYS A 91 11.91 -0.77 8.26
C LYS A 91 11.44 -1.12 9.67
N ASN A 92 11.47 -0.17 10.61
CA ASN A 92 10.97 -0.39 11.97
C ASN A 92 9.46 -0.70 12.00
N VAL A 93 8.67 0.00 11.18
CA VAL A 93 7.23 -0.29 11.04
C VAL A 93 7.03 -1.71 10.53
N PHE A 94 7.74 -2.13 9.48
CA PHE A 94 7.67 -3.49 8.94
C PHE A 94 8.02 -4.54 10.00
N MET A 95 9.15 -4.38 10.70
CA MET A 95 9.57 -5.31 11.75
C MET A 95 8.52 -5.42 12.86
N THR A 96 7.94 -4.28 13.29
CA THR A 96 6.91 -4.26 14.32
C THR A 96 5.65 -5.02 13.88
N LYS A 97 5.18 -4.79 12.65
CA LYS A 97 4.02 -5.50 12.10
C LYS A 97 4.32 -7.00 11.92
N GLN A 98 5.52 -7.36 11.51
CA GLN A 98 5.93 -8.76 11.36
C GLN A 98 5.92 -9.50 12.71
N VAL A 99 6.42 -8.87 13.78
CA VAL A 99 6.35 -9.42 15.14
C VAL A 99 4.89 -9.60 15.57
N TYR A 100 4.02 -8.62 15.28
CA TYR A 100 2.60 -8.70 15.62
C TYR A 100 1.87 -9.83 14.87
N VAL A 101 2.10 -9.99 13.57
CA VAL A 101 1.56 -11.11 12.77
C VAL A 101 2.02 -12.45 13.34
N ASN A 102 3.30 -12.60 13.66
CA ASN A 102 3.82 -13.83 14.26
C ASN A 102 3.20 -14.13 15.62
N LYS A 103 2.97 -13.09 16.43
CA LYS A 103 2.27 -13.21 17.71
C LYS A 103 0.84 -13.71 17.52
N LEU A 104 0.08 -13.12 16.59
CA LEU A 104 -1.29 -13.54 16.30
C LEU A 104 -1.34 -15.00 15.81
N ARG A 105 -0.42 -15.41 14.94
CA ARG A 105 -0.30 -16.80 14.50
C ARG A 105 -0.07 -17.75 15.67
N SER A 106 0.86 -17.42 16.57
CA SER A 106 1.13 -18.23 17.78
C SER A 106 -0.09 -18.29 18.71
N GLU A 107 -0.81 -17.19 18.90
CA GLU A 107 -2.02 -17.16 19.74
C GLU A 107 -3.12 -18.04 19.13
N ILE A 108 -3.31 -17.99 17.82
CA ILE A 108 -4.31 -18.81 17.11
C ILE A 108 -4.00 -20.29 17.29
N THR A 109 -2.75 -20.72 17.08
CA THR A 109 -2.36 -22.12 17.28
C THR A 109 -2.69 -22.60 18.70
N GLN A 110 -2.39 -21.80 19.73
CA GLN A 110 -2.71 -22.16 21.12
C GLN A 110 -4.22 -22.24 21.39
N LEU A 111 -5.03 -21.40 20.73
CA LEU A 111 -6.48 -21.42 20.88
C LEU A 111 -7.11 -22.62 20.15
N GLU A 112 -6.59 -22.97 18.97
CA GLU A 112 -7.04 -24.14 18.20
C GLU A 112 -6.73 -25.46 18.91
N GLU A 113 -5.65 -25.51 19.70
CA GLU A 113 -5.30 -26.65 20.55
C GLU A 113 -6.15 -26.74 21.83
N ASN A 114 -6.90 -25.69 22.19
CA ASN A 114 -7.72 -25.66 23.39
C ASN A 114 -9.21 -25.91 23.08
N PRO A 115 -9.75 -27.10 23.39
CA PRO A 115 -11.12 -27.47 23.04
C PRO A 115 -12.20 -26.67 23.80
N ASN A 116 -11.82 -25.91 24.83
CA ASN A 116 -12.76 -25.09 25.61
C ASN A 116 -12.93 -23.67 25.05
N VAL A 117 -12.16 -23.30 24.02
CA VAL A 117 -12.28 -21.97 23.40
C VAL A 117 -13.42 -22.00 22.38
N PRO A 118 -14.39 -21.07 22.47
CA PRO A 118 -15.45 -20.98 21.47
C PRO A 118 -14.87 -20.70 20.08
N LEU A 119 -15.39 -21.39 19.06
CA LEU A 119 -14.99 -21.20 17.66
C LEU A 119 -15.11 -19.75 17.18
N GLU A 120 -16.07 -18.99 17.73
CA GLU A 120 -16.23 -17.57 17.43
C GLU A 120 -14.99 -16.75 17.83
N VAL A 121 -14.39 -17.05 18.98
CA VAL A 121 -13.16 -16.37 19.46
C VAL A 121 -11.99 -16.66 18.53
N ILE A 122 -11.87 -17.91 18.08
CA ILE A 122 -10.85 -18.33 17.09
C ILE A 122 -11.09 -17.61 15.76
N GLY A 123 -12.34 -17.53 15.29
CA GLY A 123 -12.72 -16.80 14.09
C GLY A 123 -12.38 -15.30 14.14
N GLN A 124 -12.64 -14.64 15.27
CA GLN A 124 -12.27 -13.23 15.47
C GLN A 124 -10.75 -13.02 15.44
N LYS A 125 -9.97 -13.99 15.93
CA LYS A 125 -8.51 -13.94 15.88
C LYS A 125 -7.99 -14.13 14.46
N HIS A 126 -8.55 -15.04 13.69
CA HIS A 126 -8.24 -15.22 12.27
C HIS A 126 -8.52 -13.96 11.45
N GLU A 127 -9.64 -13.27 11.68
CA GLU A 127 -9.92 -12.01 10.97
C GLU A 127 -8.90 -10.91 11.33
N ARG A 128 -8.51 -10.80 12.61
CA ARG A 128 -7.43 -9.88 13.01
C ARG A 128 -6.09 -10.24 12.37
N LEU A 129 -5.78 -11.53 12.26
CA LEU A 129 -4.57 -11.99 11.57
C LEU A 129 -4.61 -11.59 10.09
N ARG A 130 -5.73 -11.83 9.40
CA ARG A 130 -5.93 -11.44 7.99
C ARG A 130 -5.66 -9.95 7.77
N GLN A 131 -6.24 -9.10 8.62
CA GLN A 131 -6.02 -7.64 8.57
C GLN A 131 -4.56 -7.26 8.82
N ALA A 132 -3.91 -7.89 9.83
CA ALA A 132 -2.51 -7.64 10.12
C ALA A 132 -1.56 -8.09 8.99
N GLU A 133 -1.88 -9.18 8.31
CA GLU A 133 -1.13 -9.68 7.14
C GLU A 133 -1.29 -8.77 5.92
N GLU A 134 -2.49 -8.25 5.68
CA GLU A 134 -2.78 -7.27 4.63
C GLU A 134 -1.95 -6.00 4.86
N GLU A 135 -2.01 -5.45 6.07
CA GLU A 135 -1.21 -4.29 6.48
C GLU A 135 0.31 -4.51 6.40
N LEU A 136 0.79 -5.72 6.72
CA LEU A 136 2.19 -6.10 6.61
C LEU A 136 2.62 -6.16 5.13
N SER A 137 1.77 -6.72 4.28
CA SER A 137 1.98 -6.79 2.83
C SER A 137 2.09 -5.39 2.22
N GLU A 138 1.18 -4.49 2.57
CA GLU A 138 1.22 -3.08 2.14
C GLU A 138 2.51 -2.38 2.58
N THR A 139 2.93 -2.60 3.83
CA THR A 139 4.18 -2.03 4.36
C THR A 139 5.40 -2.58 3.62
N LYS A 140 5.38 -3.87 3.25
CA LYS A 140 6.42 -4.49 2.45
C LYS A 140 6.50 -3.87 1.05
N THR A 141 5.37 -3.73 0.37
CA THR A 141 5.32 -3.04 -0.93
C THR A 141 5.83 -1.61 -0.81
N ALA A 142 5.53 -0.92 0.30
CA ALA A 142 6.05 0.41 0.55
C ALA A 142 7.58 0.44 0.65
N LEU A 143 8.18 -0.51 1.37
CA LEU A 143 9.62 -0.67 1.45
C LEU A 143 10.25 -0.99 0.10
N ASP A 144 9.68 -1.93 -0.65
CA ASP A 144 10.19 -2.33 -1.96
C ASP A 144 10.23 -1.12 -2.91
N ASN A 145 9.16 -0.31 -2.95
CA ASN A 145 9.12 0.93 -3.73
C ASN A 145 10.21 1.93 -3.30
N ILE A 146 10.41 2.13 -1.99
CA ILE A 146 11.47 3.04 -1.50
C ILE A 146 12.87 2.51 -1.90
N HIS A 147 13.09 1.20 -1.80
CA HIS A 147 14.34 0.56 -2.22
C HIS A 147 14.59 0.74 -3.72
N HIS A 148 13.58 0.53 -4.57
CA HIS A 148 13.69 0.76 -6.01
C HIS A 148 14.05 2.22 -6.33
N LEU A 149 13.34 3.19 -5.75
CA LEU A 149 13.62 4.61 -5.94
C LEU A 149 15.06 4.98 -5.52
N SER A 150 15.52 4.45 -4.38
CA SER A 150 16.88 4.70 -3.90
C SER A 150 17.94 4.17 -4.87
N HIS A 151 17.73 3.00 -5.48
CA HIS A 151 18.65 2.43 -6.46
C HIS A 151 18.70 3.22 -7.77
N HIS A 152 17.58 3.80 -8.21
CA HIS A 152 17.54 4.61 -9.42
C HIS A 152 18.23 5.97 -9.23
N VAL A 153 18.02 6.62 -8.08
CA VAL A 153 18.68 7.90 -7.76
C VAL A 153 20.19 7.75 -7.62
N GLN A 154 20.71 6.63 -7.12
CA GLN A 154 22.15 6.39 -6.99
C GLN A 154 22.87 6.10 -8.32
N LYS A 155 22.13 5.80 -9.39
CA LYS A 155 22.68 5.47 -10.72
C LYS A 155 22.60 6.63 -11.71
N SER A 156 21.92 7.72 -11.35
CA SER A 156 21.72 8.93 -12.18
C SER A 156 22.67 10.02 -11.74
#